data_AF-A0A7Y0HS58-F1
#
_entry.id   AF-A0A7Y0HS58-F1
#
_cell.length_a   1.000
_cell.length_b   1.000
_cell.length_c   1.000
_cell.angle_alpha   90.00
_cell.angle_beta   90.00
_cell.angle_gamma   90.00
#
_symmetry.space_group_name_H-M   'P 1'
#
loop_
_entity.id
_entity.type
_entity.pdbx_description
1 polymer ?
#
loop_
_entity_poly.entity_id
_entity_poly.type
_entity_poly.pdbx_seq_one_letter_code
_entity_poly.pdbx_strand_id
1 'polypeptide(L)'
;MKGIDVSNNDENIDFNQVKNAGYEIVYLKSTEGLTYNDNKMREFYEGCKANQLKIGFYHFLRKNDPTQEAIHFLNAISGLTYDCIPMLDVEGNDKCDLTDGSATWRTQQFSDYCKSQGVQIGLYTYTSFLKESMGGNTLELPLWIAEYGVDSPNISQDYIGFQFTEEGRVPGIGTNCDIDNFDERIFVNGGKKKVESIVIYNYGADMHSAEILADYLNCPTISNGRSFDYSCVKNVYAVGGKADQYTSYLTKLIAGDDRYSTDQAVLDFIKNGGK
;
A
#
# COMPACT_ATOMS: atom_id res chain seq x y z
N MET A 1 -9.67 8.17 4.96
CA MET A 1 -9.43 7.74 6.36
C MET A 1 -8.49 8.74 7.00
N LYS A 2 -8.72 9.06 8.27
CA LYS A 2 -7.93 10.10 8.95
C LYS A 2 -6.63 9.50 9.49
N GLY A 3 -5.51 10.12 9.14
CA GLY A 3 -4.18 9.68 9.55
C GLY A 3 -3.36 10.76 10.22
N ILE A 4 -2.28 10.33 10.86
CA ILE A 4 -1.15 11.15 11.27
C ILE A 4 0.13 10.42 10.92
N ASP A 5 1.24 11.15 10.87
CA ASP A 5 2.57 10.60 10.95
C ASP A 5 3.36 11.24 12.09
N VAL A 6 4.22 10.44 12.72
CA VAL A 6 4.91 10.81 13.96
C VAL A 6 6.34 10.29 13.98
N SER A 7 7.18 10.98 14.76
CA SER A 7 8.60 10.71 14.94
C SER A 7 9.04 10.95 16.37
N ASN A 8 10.32 10.78 16.66
CA ASN A 8 10.93 11.15 17.93
C ASN A 8 10.63 12.59 18.38
N ASN A 9 10.25 13.49 17.45
CA ASN A 9 9.93 14.88 17.75
C ASN A 9 8.59 15.06 18.49
N ASP A 10 7.70 14.07 18.43
CA ASP A 10 6.38 14.09 19.08
C ASP A 10 6.42 13.64 20.55
N GLU A 11 7.61 13.29 21.03
CA GLU A 11 7.93 12.93 22.41
C GLU A 11 7.06 11.79 22.97
N ASN A 12 5.98 12.11 23.68
CA ASN A 12 5.11 11.15 24.36
C ASN A 12 3.70 11.28 23.80
N ILE A 13 3.14 10.15 23.35
CA ILE A 13 1.83 10.10 22.69
C ILE A 13 0.88 9.18 23.46
N ASP A 14 -0.31 9.69 23.78
CA ASP A 14 -1.44 8.87 24.23
C ASP A 14 -2.26 8.38 23.03
N PHE A 15 -1.92 7.18 22.53
CA PHE A 15 -2.59 6.59 21.38
C PHE A 15 -4.05 6.21 21.62
N ASN A 16 -4.49 6.08 22.88
CA ASN A 16 -5.91 5.89 23.18
C ASN A 16 -6.68 7.18 22.91
N GLN A 17 -6.12 8.34 23.29
CA GLN A 17 -6.72 9.63 22.93
C GLN A 17 -6.69 9.88 21.42
N VAL A 18 -5.60 9.53 20.73
CA VAL A 18 -5.51 9.61 19.26
C VAL A 18 -6.63 8.78 18.60
N LYS A 19 -6.80 7.53 19.04
CA LYS A 19 -7.87 6.65 18.56
C LYS A 19 -9.26 7.21 18.81
N ASN A 20 -9.51 7.71 20.03
CA ASN A 20 -10.80 8.29 20.42
C ASN A 20 -11.10 9.60 19.69
N ALA A 21 -10.08 10.31 19.21
CA ALA A 21 -10.21 11.48 18.34
C ALA A 21 -10.52 11.13 16.87
N GLY A 22 -10.71 9.84 16.56
CA GLY A 22 -11.14 9.36 15.25
C GLY A 22 -10.01 9.15 14.25
N TYR A 23 -8.75 9.15 14.69
CA TYR A 23 -7.62 8.79 13.84
C TYR A 23 -7.54 7.27 13.69
N GLU A 24 -7.24 6.83 12.47
CA GLU A 24 -7.28 5.42 12.08
C GLU A 24 -5.91 4.88 11.73
N ILE A 25 -5.09 5.70 11.04
CA ILE A 25 -3.74 5.38 10.59
C ILE A 25 -2.71 6.20 11.34
N VAL A 26 -1.58 5.56 11.67
CA VAL A 26 -0.37 6.21 12.17
C VAL A 26 0.82 5.72 11.36
N TYR A 27 1.52 6.63 10.70
CA TYR A 27 2.84 6.37 10.13
C TYR A 27 3.94 6.68 11.15
N LEU A 28 4.90 5.77 11.28
CA LEU A 28 5.97 5.86 12.26
C LEU A 28 7.31 6.03 11.54
N LYS A 29 8.02 7.12 11.86
CA LYS A 29 9.42 7.24 11.45
C LYS A 29 10.20 6.06 11.98
N SER A 30 10.92 5.37 11.11
CA SER A 30 11.69 4.19 11.50
C SER A 30 13.18 4.46 11.45
N THR A 31 13.65 4.98 10.32
CA THR A 31 15.08 5.23 10.09
C THR A 31 15.28 6.47 9.25
N GLU A 32 16.49 7.02 9.31
CA GLU A 32 16.95 8.11 8.47
C GLU A 32 18.39 7.84 8.05
N GLY A 33 18.63 7.88 6.73
CA GLY A 33 19.93 7.54 6.18
C GLY A 33 20.45 6.16 6.63
N LEU A 34 21.77 6.04 6.79
CA LEU A 34 22.40 4.75 7.10
C LEU A 34 22.47 4.38 8.58
N THR A 35 22.27 5.34 9.48
CA THR A 35 22.68 5.16 10.88
C THR A 35 21.64 5.59 11.92
N TYR A 36 20.70 6.45 11.55
CA TYR A 36 19.72 6.92 12.51
C TYR A 36 18.53 5.96 12.57
N ASN A 37 18.30 5.42 13.77
CA ASN A 37 17.08 4.70 14.12
C ASN A 37 16.25 5.64 15.01
N ASP A 38 14.98 5.83 14.67
CA ASP A 38 14.08 6.61 15.49
C ASP A 38 13.88 5.88 16.83
N ASN A 39 14.27 6.53 17.92
CA ASN A 39 14.28 5.93 19.25
C ASN A 39 12.88 5.77 19.85
N LYS A 40 11.86 6.40 19.27
CA LYS A 40 10.46 6.30 19.69
C LYS A 40 9.65 5.31 18.87
N MET A 41 10.14 4.88 17.70
CA MET A 41 9.42 3.94 16.81
C MET A 41 8.85 2.72 17.53
N ARG A 42 9.64 2.04 18.37
CA ARG A 42 9.17 0.82 19.07
C ARG A 42 8.12 1.12 20.13
N GLU A 43 8.28 2.22 20.87
CA GLU A 43 7.29 2.68 21.85
C GLU A 43 5.96 3.02 21.16
N PHE A 44 6.03 3.78 20.05
CA PHE A 44 4.85 4.19 19.30
C PHE A 44 4.17 3.02 18.60
N TYR A 45 4.94 2.07 18.09
CA TYR A 45 4.42 0.83 17.52
C TYR A 45 3.56 0.06 18.54
N GLU A 46 4.09 -0.18 19.74
CA GLU A 46 3.33 -0.90 20.78
C GLU A 46 2.08 -0.11 21.23
N GLY A 47 2.19 1.22 21.33
CA GLY A 47 1.06 2.10 21.60
C GLY A 47 -0.04 2.00 20.53
N CYS A 48 0.34 1.98 19.25
CA CYS A 48 -0.60 1.81 18.15
C CYS A 48 -1.26 0.42 18.17
N LYS A 49 -0.48 -0.65 18.38
CA LYS A 49 -0.98 -2.02 18.46
C LYS A 49 -1.99 -2.20 19.59
N ALA A 50 -1.71 -1.66 20.77
CA ALA A 50 -2.59 -1.72 21.94
C ALA A 50 -3.94 -1.03 21.69
N ASN A 51 -3.95 0.00 20.84
CA ASN A 51 -5.15 0.80 20.51
C ASN A 51 -5.79 0.45 19.16
N GLN A 52 -5.34 -0.63 18.51
CA GLN A 52 -5.87 -1.09 17.23
C GLN A 52 -5.87 0.01 16.15
N LEU A 53 -4.80 0.81 16.14
CA LEU A 53 -4.48 1.74 15.07
C LEU A 53 -3.79 0.99 13.93
N LYS A 54 -4.02 1.45 12.70
CA LYS A 54 -3.39 0.93 11.50
C LYS A 54 -2.01 1.53 11.36
N ILE A 55 -1.01 0.67 11.16
CA ILE A 55 0.39 1.10 11.27
C ILE A 55 1.03 1.13 9.88
N GLY A 56 1.71 2.23 9.58
CA GLY A 56 2.68 2.37 8.50
C GLY A 56 4.05 2.74 9.03
N PHE A 57 5.09 2.53 8.23
CA PHE A 57 6.46 2.91 8.56
C PHE A 57 7.03 3.78 7.46
N TYR A 58 7.89 4.74 7.80
CA TYR A 58 8.61 5.50 6.79
C TYR A 58 10.12 5.59 7.06
N HIS A 59 10.86 5.75 5.96
CA HIS A 59 12.29 6.00 5.93
C HIS A 59 12.56 7.38 5.37
N PHE A 60 13.31 8.20 6.11
CA PHE A 60 13.77 9.49 5.63
C PHE A 60 15.03 9.32 4.79
N LEU A 61 14.91 9.51 3.47
CA LEU A 61 16.01 9.32 2.53
C LEU A 61 17.08 10.39 2.71
N ARG A 62 18.35 9.97 2.68
CA ARG A 62 19.51 10.85 2.67
C ARG A 62 20.37 10.61 1.43
N LYS A 63 21.42 11.43 1.28
CA LYS A 63 22.35 11.36 0.14
C LYS A 63 23.42 10.26 0.29
N ASN A 64 23.08 9.09 0.85
CA ASN A 64 24.03 7.97 0.97
C ASN A 64 23.85 6.96 -0.17
N ASP A 65 24.22 5.69 0.02
CA ASP A 65 23.86 4.64 -0.92
C ASP A 65 22.39 4.23 -0.71
N PRO A 66 21.49 4.40 -1.70
CA PRO A 66 20.06 4.15 -1.53
C PRO A 66 19.74 2.67 -1.25
N THR A 67 20.55 1.73 -1.74
CA THR A 67 20.38 0.30 -1.47
C THR A 67 20.74 0.00 -0.01
N GLN A 68 21.80 0.61 0.51
CA GLN A 68 22.18 0.46 1.91
C GLN A 68 21.17 1.12 2.87
N GLU A 69 20.58 2.25 2.48
CA GLU A 69 19.46 2.86 3.22
C GLU A 69 18.23 1.94 3.25
N ALA A 70 17.91 1.28 2.13
CA ALA A 70 16.82 0.30 2.06
C ALA A 70 17.08 -0.91 2.97
N ILE A 71 18.31 -1.44 3.00
CA ILE A 71 18.72 -2.49 3.94
C ILE A 71 18.48 -2.06 5.38
N HIS A 72 18.92 -0.84 5.73
CA HIS A 72 18.77 -0.30 7.07
C HIS A 72 17.29 -0.18 7.47
N PHE A 73 16.46 0.35 6.58
CA PHE A 73 15.02 0.46 6.80
C PHE A 73 14.34 -0.89 6.99
N LEU A 74 14.56 -1.84 6.08
CA LEU A 74 13.94 -3.17 6.18
C LEU A 74 14.38 -3.92 7.45
N ASN A 75 15.63 -3.75 7.87
CA ASN A 75 16.11 -4.31 9.14
C ASN A 75 15.38 -3.70 10.34
N ALA A 76 15.15 -2.39 10.36
CA ALA A 76 14.49 -1.70 11.47
C ALA A 76 13.04 -2.17 11.68
N ILE A 77 12.32 -2.40 10.59
CA ILE A 77 10.92 -2.86 10.61
C ILE A 77 10.77 -4.39 10.60
N SER A 78 11.88 -5.13 10.54
CA SER A 78 11.86 -6.59 10.50
C SER A 78 11.18 -7.17 11.73
N GLY A 79 10.33 -8.18 11.50
CA GLY A 79 9.53 -8.84 12.54
C GLY A 79 8.34 -8.01 13.06
N LEU A 80 8.13 -6.79 12.57
CA LEU A 80 6.95 -5.98 12.90
C LEU A 80 5.82 -6.22 11.91
N THR A 81 4.58 -6.24 12.41
CA THR A 81 3.39 -6.30 11.57
C THR A 81 2.94 -4.88 11.23
N TYR A 82 2.66 -4.60 9.96
CA TYR A 82 2.12 -3.32 9.52
C TYR A 82 0.94 -3.53 8.58
N ASP A 83 0.05 -2.54 8.54
CA ASP A 83 -1.16 -2.56 7.71
C ASP A 83 -0.95 -1.75 6.42
N CYS A 84 -0.16 -0.66 6.50
CA CYS A 84 0.00 0.33 5.45
C CYS A 84 1.32 0.13 4.70
N ILE A 85 1.33 0.46 3.40
CA ILE A 85 2.50 0.39 2.52
C ILE A 85 3.64 1.22 3.14
N PRO A 86 4.83 0.64 3.40
CA PRO A 86 5.95 1.41 3.91
C PRO A 86 6.33 2.54 2.93
N MET A 87 6.63 3.73 3.45
CA MET A 87 6.85 4.93 2.64
C MET A 87 8.33 5.32 2.61
N LEU A 88 8.83 5.67 1.44
CA LEU A 88 10.11 6.35 1.30
C LEU A 88 9.85 7.85 1.27
N ASP A 89 10.32 8.56 2.28
CA ASP A 89 10.24 10.00 2.38
C ASP A 89 11.42 10.64 1.62
N VAL A 90 11.08 11.35 0.55
CA VAL A 90 12.01 11.97 -0.40
C VAL A 90 11.75 13.47 -0.44
N GLU A 91 12.60 14.22 0.23
CA GLU A 91 12.50 15.66 0.34
C GLU A 91 13.86 16.36 0.29
N GLY A 92 13.85 17.66 -0.05
CA GLY A 92 15.03 18.52 0.01
C GLY A 92 15.01 19.35 1.29
N ASN A 93 16.11 19.35 2.04
CA ASN A 93 16.31 20.28 3.16
C ASN A 93 17.77 20.69 3.30
N ASP A 94 18.04 21.68 4.17
CA ASP A 94 19.38 22.24 4.41
C ASP A 94 20.45 21.20 4.77
N LYS A 95 20.04 20.01 5.24
CA LYS A 95 20.94 18.91 5.63
C LYS A 95 21.12 17.86 4.54
N CYS A 96 20.26 17.83 3.54
CA CYS A 96 20.31 16.87 2.44
C CYS A 96 19.66 17.46 1.19
N ASP A 97 20.50 18.00 0.31
CA ASP A 97 20.05 18.49 -0.98
C ASP A 97 20.00 17.35 -2.01
N LEU A 98 18.76 16.89 -2.26
CA LEU A 98 18.39 15.92 -3.29
C LEU A 98 17.91 16.59 -4.60
N THR A 99 18.01 17.92 -4.71
CA THR A 99 17.53 18.68 -5.89
C THR A 99 18.46 18.59 -7.11
N ASP A 100 19.59 17.89 -7.00
CA ASP A 100 20.56 17.67 -8.08
C ASP A 100 20.10 16.65 -9.15
N GLY A 101 18.81 16.34 -9.19
CA GLY A 101 18.22 15.34 -10.08
C GLY A 101 18.50 13.89 -9.67
N SER A 102 19.22 13.65 -8.55
CA SER A 102 19.47 12.28 -8.08
C SER A 102 18.30 11.67 -7.33
N ALA A 103 17.30 12.46 -6.89
CA ALA A 103 16.14 12.00 -6.15
C ALA A 103 15.42 10.81 -6.83
N THR A 104 15.10 10.94 -8.12
CA THR A 104 14.42 9.88 -8.89
C THR A 104 15.24 8.60 -8.97
N TRP A 105 16.54 8.71 -9.27
CA TRP A 105 17.43 7.53 -9.32
C TRP A 105 17.55 6.84 -7.96
N ARG A 106 17.71 7.62 -6.87
CA ARG A 106 17.80 7.10 -5.50
C ARG A 106 16.52 6.38 -5.08
N THR A 107 15.37 7.00 -5.37
CA THR A 107 14.04 6.44 -5.13
C THR A 107 13.89 5.10 -5.86
N GLN A 108 14.30 5.04 -7.13
CA GLN A 108 14.26 3.81 -7.92
C GLN A 108 15.13 2.71 -7.29
N GLN A 109 16.38 3.00 -6.93
CA GLN A 109 17.28 1.99 -6.35
C GLN A 109 16.81 1.48 -4.99
N PHE A 110 16.30 2.36 -4.14
CA PHE A 110 15.72 1.98 -2.85
C PHE A 110 14.51 1.06 -3.06
N SER A 111 13.60 1.46 -3.97
CA SER A 111 12.39 0.71 -4.29
C SER A 111 12.71 -0.66 -4.90
N ASP A 112 13.63 -0.72 -5.86
CA ASP A 112 14.07 -1.97 -6.50
C ASP A 112 14.62 -2.95 -5.48
N TYR A 113 15.44 -2.47 -4.53
CA TYR A 113 15.94 -3.31 -3.47
C TYR A 113 14.80 -3.82 -2.58
N CYS A 114 13.91 -2.96 -2.11
CA CYS A 114 12.77 -3.38 -1.28
C CYS A 114 11.91 -4.42 -1.99
N LYS A 115 11.61 -4.19 -3.27
CA LYS A 115 10.85 -5.12 -4.12
C LYS A 115 11.57 -6.45 -4.28
N SER A 116 12.90 -6.46 -4.39
CA SER A 116 13.68 -7.71 -4.43
C SER A 116 13.58 -8.53 -3.14
N GLN A 117 13.27 -7.87 -2.01
CA GLN A 117 13.01 -8.50 -0.71
C GLN A 117 11.52 -8.82 -0.48
N GLY A 118 10.68 -8.65 -1.50
CA GLY A 118 9.23 -8.89 -1.42
C GLY A 118 8.43 -7.80 -0.72
N VAL A 119 9.03 -6.63 -0.48
CA VAL A 119 8.37 -5.48 0.16
C VAL A 119 8.11 -4.39 -0.89
N GLN A 120 6.84 -4.15 -1.20
CA GLN A 120 6.45 -2.99 -1.99
C GLN A 120 6.42 -1.75 -1.10
N ILE A 121 6.97 -0.64 -1.58
CA ILE A 121 6.97 0.66 -0.90
C ILE A 121 6.17 1.70 -1.70
N GLY A 122 5.86 2.82 -1.05
CA GLY A 122 5.32 4.03 -1.67
C GLY A 122 6.31 5.20 -1.59
N LEU A 123 5.95 6.31 -2.22
CA LEU A 123 6.71 7.55 -2.23
C LEU A 123 5.96 8.61 -1.42
N TYR A 124 6.64 9.18 -0.42
CA TYR A 124 6.25 10.44 0.18
C TYR A 124 7.14 11.58 -0.34
N THR A 125 6.53 12.72 -0.67
CA THR A 125 7.23 13.96 -1.03
C THR A 125 6.25 15.14 -0.98
N TYR A 126 6.72 16.36 -1.26
CA TYR A 126 5.87 17.55 -1.38
C TYR A 126 5.76 18.07 -2.82
N THR A 127 4.67 18.77 -3.13
CA THR A 127 4.28 19.16 -4.51
C THR A 127 5.40 19.85 -5.31
N SER A 128 6.09 20.83 -4.74
CA SER A 128 7.17 21.53 -5.46
C SER A 128 8.38 20.62 -5.69
N PHE A 129 8.76 19.78 -4.73
CA PHE A 129 9.86 18.82 -4.91
C PHE A 129 9.57 17.82 -6.03
N LEU A 130 8.37 17.25 -6.04
CA LEU A 130 7.95 16.32 -7.09
C LEU A 130 8.07 16.96 -8.47
N LYS A 131 7.59 18.21 -8.63
CA LYS A 131 7.62 18.92 -9.91
C LYS A 131 9.05 19.31 -10.32
N GLU A 132 9.79 19.92 -9.41
CA GLU A 132 11.04 20.61 -9.73
C GLU A 132 12.25 19.67 -9.70
N SER A 133 12.30 18.75 -8.73
CA SER A 133 13.45 17.87 -8.51
C SER A 133 13.26 16.46 -9.08
N MET A 134 12.02 16.00 -9.22
CA MET A 134 11.70 14.68 -9.77
C MET A 134 11.02 14.74 -11.14
N GLY A 135 10.75 15.93 -11.68
CA GLY A 135 10.13 16.12 -12.99
C GLY A 135 8.71 15.55 -13.10
N GLY A 136 8.00 15.43 -11.97
CA GLY A 136 6.68 14.79 -11.88
C GLY A 136 6.72 13.26 -11.93
N ASN A 137 7.91 12.64 -11.85
CA ASN A 137 8.07 11.19 -11.95
C ASN A 137 7.89 10.52 -10.58
N THR A 138 6.78 9.79 -10.42
CA THR A 138 6.48 9.00 -9.22
C THR A 138 7.02 7.57 -9.29
N LEU A 139 7.61 7.16 -10.41
CA LEU A 139 8.07 5.79 -10.67
C LEU A 139 6.95 4.75 -10.56
N GLU A 140 5.69 5.17 -10.82
CA GLU A 140 4.49 4.36 -10.63
C GLU A 140 4.31 3.85 -9.17
N LEU A 141 5.02 4.45 -8.22
CA LEU A 141 4.86 4.16 -6.80
C LEU A 141 3.56 4.79 -6.28
N PRO A 142 2.88 4.14 -5.34
CA PRO A 142 1.79 4.77 -4.60
C PRO A 142 2.27 6.07 -3.95
N LEU A 143 1.60 7.18 -4.25
CA LEU A 143 2.03 8.51 -3.85
C LEU A 143 1.28 8.98 -2.60
N TRP A 144 2.02 9.42 -1.59
CA TRP A 144 1.56 10.24 -0.48
C TRP A 144 2.17 11.64 -0.66
N ILE A 145 1.34 12.64 -0.91
CA ILE A 145 1.80 13.99 -1.26
C ILE A 145 1.55 14.96 -0.11
N ALA A 146 2.50 15.86 0.15
CA ALA A 146 2.34 16.98 1.06
C ALA A 146 2.11 18.30 0.30
N GLU A 147 1.05 19.04 0.69
CA GLU A 147 0.80 20.43 0.28
C GLU A 147 -0.12 21.12 1.28
N TYR A 148 0.40 22.09 2.03
CA TYR A 148 -0.35 22.69 3.14
C TYR A 148 -1.20 23.87 2.70
N GLY A 149 -2.30 24.10 3.40
CA GLY A 149 -3.16 25.28 3.19
C GLY A 149 -4.02 25.22 1.93
N VAL A 150 -4.18 24.04 1.32
CA VAL A 150 -5.00 23.79 0.14
C VAL A 150 -5.99 22.65 0.37
N ASP A 151 -7.15 22.70 -0.28
CA ASP A 151 -8.14 21.61 -0.21
C ASP A 151 -7.73 20.38 -1.03
N SER A 152 -6.88 20.58 -2.04
CA SER A 152 -6.37 19.52 -2.90
C SER A 152 -4.98 19.86 -3.44
N PRO A 153 -4.05 18.90 -3.49
CA PRO A 153 -2.72 19.08 -4.06
C PRO A 153 -2.78 19.55 -5.53
N ASN A 154 -1.91 20.48 -5.89
CA ASN A 154 -1.78 20.99 -7.25
C ASN A 154 -0.87 20.07 -8.09
N ILE A 155 -1.26 18.81 -8.28
CA ILE A 155 -0.53 17.83 -9.10
C ILE A 155 -1.49 17.11 -10.05
N SER A 156 -0.97 16.56 -11.16
CA SER A 156 -1.76 15.75 -12.08
C SER A 156 -1.68 14.25 -11.79
N GLN A 157 -0.74 13.85 -10.95
CA GLN A 157 -0.52 12.47 -10.54
C GLN A 157 -1.62 12.02 -9.58
N ASP A 158 -2.03 10.75 -9.70
CA ASP A 158 -2.89 10.11 -8.72
C ASP A 158 -2.13 9.91 -7.39
N TYR A 159 -2.84 10.05 -6.28
CA TYR A 159 -2.28 9.91 -4.93
C TYR A 159 -3.23 9.12 -4.03
N ILE A 160 -2.64 8.43 -3.06
CA ILE A 160 -3.32 7.59 -2.09
C ILE A 160 -3.24 8.15 -0.67
N GLY A 161 -2.42 9.19 -0.47
CA GLY A 161 -2.31 9.94 0.78
C GLY A 161 -2.12 11.42 0.50
N PHE A 162 -2.68 12.26 1.36
CA PHE A 162 -2.50 13.71 1.33
C PHE A 162 -2.22 14.22 2.75
N GLN A 163 -0.99 14.67 2.99
CA GLN A 163 -0.62 15.42 4.19
C GLN A 163 -0.95 16.90 3.94
N PHE A 164 -1.95 17.41 4.66
CA PHE A 164 -2.52 18.73 4.38
C PHE A 164 -2.17 19.78 5.42
N THR A 165 -1.55 19.39 6.53
CA THR A 165 -1.02 20.30 7.55
C THR A 165 0.02 19.62 8.41
N GLU A 166 1.07 20.37 8.78
CA GLU A 166 2.06 20.02 9.81
C GLU A 166 1.77 20.68 11.18
N GLU A 167 0.74 21.53 11.24
CA GLU A 167 0.40 22.33 12.42
C GLU A 167 -0.84 21.80 13.16
N GLY A 168 -1.17 20.53 12.93
CA GLY A 168 -2.30 19.86 13.52
C GLY A 168 -2.26 19.81 15.05
N ARG A 169 -3.44 19.85 15.67
CA ARG A 169 -3.61 19.60 17.12
C ARG A 169 -4.43 18.35 17.35
N VAL A 170 -3.76 17.31 17.83
CA VAL A 170 -4.31 15.96 18.00
C VAL A 170 -4.39 15.63 19.48
N PRO A 171 -5.57 15.27 20.02
CA PRO A 171 -5.67 14.79 21.40
C PRO A 171 -4.72 13.63 21.66
N GLY A 172 -3.90 13.76 22.70
CA GLY A 172 -2.85 12.80 23.05
C GLY A 172 -1.45 13.18 22.54
N ILE A 173 -1.30 14.22 21.72
CA ILE A 173 -0.02 14.72 21.21
C ILE A 173 0.15 16.18 21.66
N GLY A 174 1.26 16.48 22.35
CA GLY A 174 1.53 17.82 22.90
C GLY A 174 2.13 18.81 21.90
N THR A 175 2.75 18.30 20.84
CA THR A 175 3.41 19.04 19.77
C THR A 175 2.42 19.45 18.68
N ASN A 176 2.92 20.14 17.66
CA ASN A 176 2.25 20.17 16.37
C ASN A 176 2.36 18.76 15.75
N CYS A 177 1.36 18.35 15.00
CA CYS A 177 1.29 17.01 14.43
C CYS A 177 0.86 17.08 12.97
N ASP A 178 1.54 16.29 12.14
CA ASP A 178 1.18 16.10 10.75
C ASP A 178 -0.17 15.38 10.65
N ILE A 179 -1.07 15.90 9.81
CA ILE A 179 -2.39 15.31 9.60
C ILE A 179 -2.60 14.96 8.14
N ASP A 180 -3.09 13.73 7.95
CA ASP A 180 -3.29 13.13 6.65
C ASP A 180 -4.73 12.71 6.37
N ASN A 181 -5.04 12.65 5.08
CA ASN A 181 -6.13 11.85 4.55
C ASN A 181 -5.59 10.75 3.64
N PHE A 182 -5.94 9.50 3.96
CA PHE A 182 -5.55 8.32 3.18
C PHE A 182 -6.75 7.65 2.49
N ASP A 183 -6.53 7.20 1.26
CA ASP A 183 -7.40 6.26 0.56
C ASP A 183 -7.13 4.81 1.03
N GLU A 184 -8.08 3.89 0.83
CA GLU A 184 -7.91 2.48 1.22
C GLU A 184 -6.80 1.76 0.45
N ARG A 185 -6.36 2.29 -0.70
CA ARG A 185 -5.18 1.79 -1.44
C ARG A 185 -3.87 1.91 -0.64
N ILE A 186 -3.87 2.63 0.49
CA ILE A 186 -2.72 2.72 1.41
C ILE A 186 -2.34 1.39 2.07
N PHE A 187 -3.26 0.43 2.15
CA PHE A 187 -3.00 -0.83 2.82
C PHE A 187 -2.21 -1.79 1.92
N VAL A 188 -1.28 -2.56 2.50
CA VAL A 188 -0.39 -3.51 1.79
C VAL A 188 -1.13 -4.56 0.94
N ASN A 189 -2.43 -4.76 1.18
CA ASN A 189 -3.28 -5.71 0.45
C ASN A 189 -4.44 -5.04 -0.31
N GLY A 190 -4.37 -3.73 -0.60
CA GLY A 190 -5.42 -2.99 -1.32
C GLY A 190 -6.68 -2.69 -0.49
N GLY A 191 -6.54 -2.69 0.84
CA GLY A 191 -7.59 -2.38 1.81
C GLY A 191 -8.59 -3.50 2.06
N LYS A 192 -9.74 -3.15 2.66
CA LYS A 192 -10.86 -4.10 2.77
C LYS A 192 -11.20 -4.56 1.36
N LYS A 193 -11.15 -5.88 1.14
CA LYS A 193 -11.62 -6.48 -0.10
C LYS A 193 -13.08 -6.07 -0.29
N LYS A 194 -13.33 -5.19 -1.27
CA LYS A 194 -14.65 -4.60 -1.55
C LYS A 194 -15.57 -5.60 -2.22
N VAL A 195 -14.98 -6.60 -2.88
CA VAL A 195 -15.67 -7.67 -3.59
C VAL A 195 -15.29 -9.00 -2.94
N GLU A 196 -16.30 -9.74 -2.47
CA GLU A 196 -16.07 -11.03 -1.80
C GLU A 196 -15.55 -12.08 -2.80
N SER A 197 -16.16 -12.19 -3.98
CA SER A 197 -15.75 -13.16 -5.01
C SER A 197 -15.95 -12.62 -6.42
N ILE A 198 -15.15 -13.07 -7.37
CA ILE A 198 -15.36 -12.89 -8.81
C ILE A 198 -14.93 -14.15 -9.56
N VAL A 199 -15.60 -14.46 -10.67
CA VAL A 199 -15.19 -15.56 -11.57
C VAL A 199 -14.69 -15.00 -12.90
N ILE A 200 -13.43 -15.29 -13.23
CA ILE A 200 -12.80 -14.92 -14.49
C ILE A 200 -13.01 -16.04 -15.52
N TYR A 201 -13.28 -15.67 -16.76
CA TYR A 201 -13.35 -16.60 -17.89
C TYR A 201 -12.66 -16.05 -19.14
N ASN A 202 -12.18 -16.93 -20.01
CA ASN A 202 -11.82 -16.58 -21.39
C ASN A 202 -13.05 -16.76 -22.30
N TYR A 203 -13.22 -15.90 -23.31
CA TYR A 203 -14.36 -16.02 -24.25
C TYR A 203 -14.37 -17.39 -24.93
N GLY A 204 -15.55 -17.98 -25.04
CA GLY A 204 -15.74 -19.30 -25.64
C GLY A 204 -16.45 -20.26 -24.70
N ALA A 205 -16.04 -21.52 -24.70
CA ALA A 205 -16.75 -22.59 -24.01
C ALA A 205 -16.73 -22.43 -22.47
N ASP A 206 -15.65 -21.87 -21.93
CA ASP A 206 -15.45 -21.75 -20.48
C ASP A 206 -16.36 -20.71 -19.83
N MET A 207 -16.93 -19.79 -20.63
CA MET A 207 -17.88 -18.78 -20.14
C MET A 207 -19.11 -19.42 -19.50
N HIS A 208 -19.67 -20.48 -20.09
CA HIS A 208 -20.88 -21.12 -19.52
C HIS A 208 -20.60 -21.74 -18.15
N SER A 209 -19.50 -22.47 -18.02
CA SER A 209 -19.10 -23.09 -16.75
C SER A 209 -18.72 -22.02 -15.71
N ALA A 210 -18.18 -20.87 -16.13
CA ALA A 210 -17.93 -19.73 -15.26
C ALA A 210 -19.22 -19.10 -14.71
N GLU A 211 -20.26 -18.93 -15.53
CA GLU A 211 -21.57 -18.43 -15.07
C GLU A 211 -22.23 -19.40 -14.08
N ILE A 212 -22.13 -20.72 -14.30
CA ILE A 212 -22.63 -21.74 -13.35
C ILE A 212 -21.92 -21.64 -11.99
N LEU A 213 -20.60 -21.47 -12.01
CA LEU A 213 -19.83 -21.27 -10.78
C LEU A 213 -20.23 -19.96 -10.08
N ALA A 214 -20.42 -18.90 -10.84
CA ALA A 214 -20.79 -17.58 -10.33
C ALA A 214 -22.20 -17.58 -9.71
N ASP A 215 -23.15 -18.29 -10.29
CA ASP A 215 -24.49 -18.51 -9.72
C ASP A 215 -24.41 -19.21 -8.36
N TYR A 216 -23.58 -20.26 -8.24
CA TYR A 216 -23.36 -20.96 -6.96
C TYR A 216 -22.70 -20.06 -5.91
N LEU A 217 -21.71 -19.26 -6.31
CA LEU A 217 -20.98 -18.35 -5.43
C LEU A 217 -21.73 -17.04 -5.15
N ASN A 218 -22.84 -16.78 -5.85
CA ASN A 218 -23.59 -15.53 -5.84
C ASN A 218 -22.68 -14.30 -6.06
N CYS A 219 -21.91 -14.32 -7.14
CA CYS A 219 -20.90 -13.30 -7.43
C CYS A 219 -20.84 -12.93 -8.92
N PRO A 220 -20.22 -11.79 -9.31
CA PRO A 220 -20.11 -11.41 -10.71
C PRO A 220 -19.11 -12.28 -11.49
N THR A 221 -19.27 -12.27 -12.81
CA THR A 221 -18.27 -12.75 -13.78
C THR A 221 -17.54 -11.61 -14.46
N ILE A 222 -16.33 -11.88 -14.96
CA ILE A 222 -15.58 -10.95 -15.78
C ILE A 222 -14.77 -11.68 -16.86
N SER A 223 -14.77 -11.14 -18.07
CA SER A 223 -13.89 -11.63 -19.12
C SER A 223 -12.44 -11.27 -18.80
N ASN A 224 -11.53 -12.24 -18.92
CA ASN A 224 -10.09 -12.08 -18.73
C ASN A 224 -9.47 -11.02 -19.65
N GLY A 225 -10.12 -10.70 -20.77
CA GLY A 225 -9.66 -9.65 -21.69
C GLY A 225 -9.93 -8.22 -21.19
N ARG A 226 -10.63 -8.04 -20.05
CA ARG A 226 -10.89 -6.72 -19.47
C ARG A 226 -9.80 -6.36 -18.45
N SER A 227 -9.23 -5.17 -18.59
CA SER A 227 -8.40 -4.60 -17.53
C SER A 227 -9.26 -4.32 -16.29
N PHE A 228 -8.88 -4.90 -15.16
CA PHE A 228 -9.58 -4.78 -13.89
C PHE A 228 -8.58 -4.92 -12.74
N ASP A 229 -8.75 -4.13 -11.68
CA ASP A 229 -7.92 -4.19 -10.48
C ASP A 229 -8.43 -5.28 -9.52
N TYR A 230 -7.82 -6.45 -9.58
CA TYR A 230 -8.16 -7.59 -8.72
C TYR A 230 -7.64 -7.47 -7.29
N SER A 231 -6.84 -6.45 -6.96
CA SER A 231 -6.36 -6.22 -5.59
C SER A 231 -7.52 -5.95 -4.61
N CYS A 232 -8.66 -5.46 -5.10
CA CYS A 232 -9.86 -5.21 -4.30
C CYS A 232 -10.74 -6.46 -4.05
N VAL A 233 -10.39 -7.61 -4.63
CA VAL A 233 -11.19 -8.85 -4.55
C VAL A 233 -10.57 -9.85 -3.57
N LYS A 234 -11.40 -10.49 -2.75
CA LYS A 234 -10.96 -11.47 -1.76
C LYS A 234 -10.73 -12.85 -2.37
N ASN A 235 -11.71 -13.36 -3.12
CA ASN A 235 -11.62 -14.66 -3.78
C ASN A 235 -11.70 -14.47 -5.31
N VAL A 236 -10.59 -14.68 -6.00
CA VAL A 236 -10.53 -14.63 -7.47
C VAL A 236 -10.53 -16.06 -7.99
N TYR A 237 -11.63 -16.48 -8.61
CA TYR A 237 -11.75 -17.77 -9.26
C TYR A 237 -11.50 -17.60 -10.77
N ALA A 238 -10.95 -18.62 -11.42
CA ALA A 238 -10.91 -18.69 -12.87
C ALA A 238 -11.41 -20.05 -13.35
N VAL A 239 -12.10 -20.06 -14.50
CA VAL A 239 -12.61 -21.27 -15.13
C VAL A 239 -11.95 -21.48 -16.50
N GLY A 240 -11.37 -22.67 -16.69
CA GLY A 240 -10.69 -23.07 -17.91
C GLY A 240 -9.29 -22.47 -18.09
N GLY A 241 -8.53 -23.00 -19.04
CA GLY A 241 -7.16 -22.53 -19.34
C GLY A 241 -6.11 -22.91 -18.30
N LYS A 242 -5.08 -22.06 -18.18
CA LYS A 242 -3.91 -22.25 -17.30
C LYS A 242 -3.70 -21.05 -16.39
N ALA A 243 -3.11 -21.27 -15.23
CA ALA A 243 -2.95 -20.24 -14.20
C ALA A 243 -2.13 -19.02 -14.67
N ASP A 244 -1.14 -19.23 -15.55
CA ASP A 244 -0.28 -18.19 -16.13
C ASP A 244 -1.03 -17.23 -17.09
N GLN A 245 -2.26 -17.55 -17.47
CA GLN A 245 -3.12 -16.70 -18.29
C GLN A 245 -3.91 -15.67 -17.49
N TYR A 246 -3.89 -15.75 -16.16
CA TYR A 246 -4.74 -14.95 -15.27
C TYR A 246 -3.93 -14.01 -14.37
N THR A 247 -4.64 -13.12 -13.69
CA THR A 247 -4.07 -12.19 -12.71
C THR A 247 -3.28 -12.91 -11.61
N SER A 248 -2.24 -12.26 -11.10
CA SER A 248 -1.45 -12.76 -9.95
C SER A 248 -2.27 -12.89 -8.66
N TYR A 249 -3.45 -12.26 -8.59
CA TYR A 249 -4.39 -12.38 -7.48
C TYR A 249 -5.27 -13.64 -7.53
N LEU A 250 -5.06 -14.54 -8.51
CA LEU A 250 -5.83 -15.77 -8.67
C LEU A 250 -5.74 -16.65 -7.40
N THR A 251 -6.91 -16.93 -6.80
CA THR A 251 -6.99 -17.79 -5.61
C THR A 251 -7.25 -19.25 -5.95
N LYS A 252 -8.02 -19.52 -7.01
CA LYS A 252 -8.33 -20.89 -7.45
C LYS A 252 -8.61 -20.95 -8.95
N LEU A 253 -7.95 -21.88 -9.62
CA LEU A 253 -8.25 -22.29 -10.98
C LEU A 253 -9.09 -23.56 -10.96
N ILE A 254 -10.17 -23.60 -11.74
CA ILE A 254 -10.96 -24.81 -12.02
C ILE A 254 -10.91 -25.04 -13.53
N ALA A 255 -10.16 -26.06 -13.94
CA ALA A 255 -9.95 -26.37 -15.35
C ALA A 255 -9.82 -27.88 -15.56
N GLY A 256 -10.27 -28.34 -16.72
CA GLY A 256 -10.01 -29.67 -17.26
C GLY A 256 -9.20 -29.60 -18.56
N ASP A 257 -8.96 -30.76 -19.16
CA ASP A 257 -8.20 -30.87 -20.43
C ASP A 257 -8.98 -30.33 -21.63
N ASP A 258 -10.31 -30.24 -21.52
CA ASP A 258 -11.22 -29.70 -22.51
C ASP A 258 -12.42 -29.00 -21.86
N ARG A 259 -13.35 -28.52 -22.68
CA ARG A 259 -14.55 -27.82 -22.20
C ARG A 259 -15.47 -28.70 -21.34
N TYR A 260 -15.56 -29.99 -21.62
CA TYR A 260 -16.49 -30.88 -20.94
C TYR A 260 -15.96 -31.28 -19.56
N SER A 261 -14.66 -31.58 -19.50
CA SER A 261 -13.95 -31.84 -18.26
C SER A 261 -13.82 -30.59 -17.38
N THR A 262 -13.71 -29.40 -17.98
CA THR A 262 -13.79 -28.13 -17.24
C THR A 262 -15.17 -27.92 -16.61
N ASP A 263 -16.24 -28.15 -17.37
CA ASP A 263 -17.60 -28.09 -16.86
C ASP A 263 -17.83 -29.09 -15.73
N GLN A 264 -17.41 -30.34 -15.92
CA GLN A 264 -17.49 -31.36 -14.87
C GLN A 264 -16.69 -30.97 -13.61
N ALA A 265 -15.51 -30.38 -13.76
CA ALA A 265 -14.71 -29.91 -12.63
C ALA A 265 -15.41 -28.79 -11.84
N VAL A 266 -16.11 -27.89 -12.53
CA VAL A 266 -16.97 -26.87 -11.87
C VAL A 266 -18.11 -27.54 -11.10
N LEU A 267 -18.82 -28.48 -11.73
CA LEU A 267 -19.92 -29.21 -11.07
C LEU A 267 -19.44 -30.00 -9.85
N ASP A 268 -18.26 -30.63 -9.93
CA ASP A 268 -17.67 -31.37 -8.81
C ASP A 268 -17.26 -30.44 -7.67
N PHE A 269 -16.68 -29.28 -7.98
CA PHE A 269 -16.36 -28.25 -6.98
C PHE A 269 -17.61 -27.75 -6.24
N ILE A 270 -18.69 -27.48 -6.98
CA ILE A 270 -19.99 -27.08 -6.42
C ILE A 270 -20.55 -28.20 -5.52
N LYS A 271 -20.55 -29.45 -6.02
CA LYS A 271 -21.05 -30.62 -5.28
C LYS A 271 -20.30 -30.85 -3.97
N ASN A 272 -19.02 -30.50 -3.92
CA ASN A 272 -18.18 -30.62 -2.73
C ASN A 272 -18.27 -29.40 -1.78
N GLY A 273 -19.22 -28.50 -2.00
CA GLY A 273 -19.44 -27.34 -1.13
C GLY A 273 -18.40 -26.24 -1.32
N GLY A 274 -17.81 -26.13 -2.52
CA GLY A 274 -16.76 -25.15 -2.83
C GLY A 274 -15.38 -25.52 -2.28
N LYS A 275 -15.12 -26.82 -2.10
CA LYS A 275 -13.81 -27.37 -1.70
C LYS A 275 -13.10 -28.00 -2.88
#